data_AF-A0A7Y1TPQ8-F1
#
_entry.id   AF-A0A7Y1TPQ8-F1
#
_cell.length_a   1.000
_cell.length_b   1.000
_cell.length_c   1.000
_cell.angle_alpha   90.00
_cell.angle_beta   90.00
_cell.angle_gamma   90.00
#
_symmetry.space_group_name_H-M   'P 1'
#
loop_
_entity.id
_entity.type
_entity.pdbx_description
1 polymer ?
#
loop_
_entity_poly.entity_id
_entity_poly.type
_entity_poly.pdbx_seq_one_letter_code
_entity_poly.pdbx_strand_id
1 'polypeptide(L)'
;MTNLYAKGSLKDYIGDLDKKNLALAIQKAADTDQPQVFTNQDSGIKGKAEVIKSSTLSTQETGKQDGVRECKTIRQTIILKDRREVIESVVLCKGPNGWG
;
A
#
# COMPACT_ATOMS: atom_id res chain seq x y z
N MET A 1 -18.45 -27.49 -3.41
CA MET A 1 -18.44 -26.64 -2.20
C MET A 1 -17.15 -25.85 -2.20
N THR A 2 -17.13 -24.69 -2.84
CA THR A 2 -15.94 -23.84 -2.90
C THR A 2 -15.95 -22.99 -1.64
N ASN A 3 -15.19 -23.41 -0.63
CA ASN A 3 -14.99 -22.61 0.58
C ASN A 3 -14.09 -21.42 0.19
N LEU A 4 -14.69 -20.40 -0.46
CA LEU A 4 -14.10 -19.08 -0.64
C LEU A 4 -14.00 -18.47 0.76
N TYR A 5 -12.93 -18.78 1.49
CA TYR A 5 -12.49 -17.95 2.59
C TYR A 5 -12.34 -16.54 2.01
N ALA A 6 -13.26 -15.63 2.35
CA ALA A 6 -13.13 -14.21 2.06
C ALA A 6 -11.75 -13.80 2.59
N LYS A 7 -10.80 -13.53 1.69
CA LYS A 7 -9.47 -13.08 2.07
C LYS A 7 -9.70 -11.72 2.73
N GLY A 8 -9.63 -11.67 4.06
CA GLY A 8 -9.71 -10.42 4.80
C GLY A 8 -8.67 -9.44 4.25
N SER A 9 -8.99 -8.15 4.31
CA SER A 9 -8.00 -7.13 3.99
C SER A 9 -6.81 -7.28 4.93
N LEU A 10 -5.61 -6.93 4.49
CA LEU A 10 -4.40 -7.02 5.32
C LEU A 10 -4.58 -6.30 6.66
N LYS A 11 -5.36 -5.21 6.66
CA LYS A 11 -5.73 -4.41 7.84
C LYS A 11 -6.53 -5.19 8.89
N ASP A 12 -7.21 -6.27 8.51
CA ASP A 12 -7.99 -7.10 9.43
C ASP A 12 -7.09 -8.00 10.30
N TYR A 13 -5.81 -8.14 9.95
CA TYR A 13 -4.84 -8.98 10.67
C TYR A 13 -3.97 -8.21 11.65
N ILE A 14 -4.06 -6.88 11.72
CA ILE A 14 -3.08 -6.03 12.41
C ILE A 14 -3.74 -4.95 13.29
N GLY A 15 -3.04 -4.52 14.35
CA GLY A 15 -3.52 -3.49 15.26
C GLY A 15 -3.35 -2.07 14.72
N ASP A 16 -3.89 -1.07 15.43
CA ASP A 16 -3.91 0.31 14.93
C ASP A 16 -2.51 0.93 14.79
N LEU A 17 -1.56 0.57 15.66
CA LEU A 17 -0.17 1.00 15.51
C LEU A 17 0.48 0.40 14.26
N ASP A 18 0.22 -0.88 13.98
CA ASP A 18 0.71 -1.54 12.77
C ASP A 18 0.11 -0.91 11.51
N LYS A 19 -1.20 -0.57 11.54
CA LYS A 19 -1.86 0.14 10.43
C LYS A 19 -1.21 1.49 10.17
N LYS A 20 -0.87 2.25 11.22
CA LYS A 20 -0.16 3.54 11.10
C LYS A 20 1.23 3.35 10.51
N ASN A 21 2.00 2.39 11.03
CA ASN A 21 3.35 2.09 10.52
C ASN A 21 3.31 1.66 9.04
N LEU A 22 2.32 0.84 8.67
CA LEU A 22 2.11 0.41 7.29
C LEU A 22 1.73 1.59 6.39
N ALA A 23 0.80 2.45 6.81
CA ALA A 23 0.43 3.65 6.05
C ALA A 23 1.64 4.57 5.80
N LEU A 24 2.49 4.77 6.81
CA LEU A 24 3.74 5.52 6.67
C LEU A 24 4.72 4.86 5.70
N ALA A 25 4.88 3.53 5.79
CA ALA A 25 5.74 2.78 4.86
C ALA A 25 5.26 2.88 3.42
N ILE A 26 3.94 2.80 3.20
CA ILE A 26 3.29 2.95 1.90
C ILE A 26 3.56 4.35 1.32
N GLN A 27 3.32 5.41 2.10
CA GLN A 27 3.54 6.79 1.65
C GLN A 27 5.01 7.01 1.28
N LYS A 28 5.94 6.63 2.16
CA LYS A 28 7.38 6.75 1.89
C LYS A 28 7.82 5.93 0.67
N ALA A 29 7.27 4.73 0.46
CA ALA A 29 7.56 3.93 -0.72
C ALA A 29 7.06 4.62 -2.00
N ALA A 30 5.87 5.22 -1.94
CA ALA A 30 5.31 6.00 -3.05
C ALA A 30 6.15 7.24 -3.38
N ASP A 31 6.67 7.94 -2.37
CA ASP A 31 7.47 9.14 -2.54
C ASP A 31 8.89 8.87 -3.05
N THR A 32 9.51 7.78 -2.59
CA THR A 32 10.94 7.52 -2.82
C THR A 32 11.22 6.46 -3.87
N ASP A 33 10.20 5.71 -4.31
CA ASP A 33 10.34 4.48 -5.09
C ASP A 33 11.24 3.41 -4.44
N GLN A 34 11.60 3.58 -3.16
CA GLN A 34 12.40 2.62 -2.40
C GLN A 34 11.51 1.76 -1.51
N PRO A 35 11.76 0.44 -1.42
CA PRO A 35 11.07 -0.43 -0.46
C PRO A 35 11.22 0.09 0.97
N GLN A 36 10.11 0.14 1.70
CA GLN A 36 10.07 0.56 3.09
C GLN A 36 9.72 -0.62 3.98
N VAL A 37 10.48 -0.82 5.04
CA VAL A 37 10.26 -1.90 6.01
C VAL A 37 10.06 -1.33 7.41
N PHE A 38 9.26 -2.01 8.21
CA PHE A 38 9.13 -1.72 9.63
C PHE A 38 9.03 -3.02 10.44
N THR A 39 9.34 -2.92 11.71
CA THR A 39 9.08 -3.98 12.69
C THR A 39 8.44 -3.33 13.90
N ASN A 40 7.27 -3.84 14.30
CA ASN A 40 6.65 -3.46 15.55
C ASN A 40 7.02 -4.51 16.61
N GLN A 41 7.82 -4.11 17.59
CA GLN A 41 8.29 -5.00 18.66
C GLN A 41 7.14 -5.44 19.59
N ASP A 42 6.11 -4.61 19.75
CA ASP A 42 4.99 -4.89 20.66
C ASP A 42 4.05 -5.96 20.09
N SER A 43 3.75 -5.88 18.79
CA SER A 43 2.87 -6.85 18.11
C SER A 43 3.63 -8.05 17.52
N GLY A 44 4.95 -7.93 17.37
CA GLY A 44 5.80 -8.89 16.66
C GLY A 44 5.61 -8.89 15.15
N ILE A 45 4.85 -7.94 14.59
CA ILE A 45 4.60 -7.84 13.16
C ILE A 45 5.78 -7.17 12.46
N LYS A 46 6.18 -7.73 11.32
CA LYS A 46 7.08 -7.09 10.35
C LYS A 46 6.29 -6.71 9.13
N GLY A 47 6.52 -5.51 8.60
CA GLY A 47 5.84 -5.04 7.40
C GLY A 47 6.81 -4.54 6.35
N LYS A 48 6.39 -4.64 5.10
CA LYS A 48 7.08 -4.13 3.91
C LYS A 48 6.06 -3.50 2.96
N ALA A 49 6.41 -2.35 2.40
CA ALA A 49 5.70 -1.72 1.29
C ALA A 49 6.70 -1.45 0.15
N GLU A 50 6.34 -1.79 -1.09
CA GLU A 50 7.17 -1.54 -2.26
C GLU A 50 6.34 -1.22 -3.50
N VAL A 51 6.82 -0.29 -4.31
CA VAL A 51 6.22 0.02 -5.61
C VAL A 51 6.54 -1.13 -6.57
N ILE A 52 5.51 -1.77 -7.11
CA ILE A 52 5.66 -2.87 -8.10
C ILE A 52 5.28 -2.45 -9.51
N LYS A 53 4.60 -1.31 -9.67
CA LYS A 53 4.22 -0.74 -10.96
C LYS A 53 4.01 0.75 -10.81
N SER A 54 4.54 1.52 -11.76
CA SER A 54 4.24 2.94 -11.94
C SER A 54 3.52 3.12 -13.27
N SER A 55 2.54 4.02 -13.30
CA SER A 55 1.72 4.32 -14.48
C SER A 55 1.33 5.78 -14.47
N THR A 56 1.10 6.31 -15.66
CA THR A 56 0.68 7.69 -15.84
C THR A 56 -0.66 7.67 -16.55
N LEU A 57 -1.68 8.29 -15.94
CA LEU A 57 -3.00 8.44 -16.54
C LEU A 57 -3.13 9.88 -17.07
N SER A 58 -3.46 10.02 -18.35
CA SER A 58 -3.92 11.29 -18.88
C SER A 58 -5.38 11.51 -18.46
N THR A 59 -5.64 12.59 -17.72
CA THR A 59 -7.00 13.06 -17.49
C THR A 59 -7.30 14.11 -18.54
N GLN A 60 -7.76 13.67 -19.72
CA GLN A 60 -8.39 14.58 -20.67
C GLN A 60 -9.78 14.95 -20.14
N GLU A 61 -9.88 16.13 -19.52
CA GLU A 61 -11.16 16.80 -19.32
C GLU A 61 -11.28 17.91 -20.38
N THR A 62 -12.31 17.85 -21.21
CA THR A 62 -12.60 18.88 -22.22
C THR A 62 -12.63 20.28 -21.58
N GLY A 63 -11.61 21.10 -21.90
CA GLY A 63 -11.54 22.52 -21.50
C GLY A 63 -10.62 22.86 -20.32
N LYS A 64 -9.88 21.91 -19.74
CA LYS A 64 -8.80 22.19 -18.76
C LYS A 64 -7.48 21.59 -19.23
N GLN A 65 -6.36 22.20 -18.82
CA GLN A 65 -5.00 21.70 -19.10
C GLN A 65 -4.93 20.20 -18.81
N ASP A 66 -4.37 19.43 -19.74
CA ASP A 66 -4.19 17.98 -19.63
C ASP A 66 -3.51 17.65 -18.30
N GLY A 67 -4.29 17.15 -17.35
CA GLY A 67 -3.78 16.69 -16.08
C GLY A 67 -3.07 15.36 -16.29
N VAL A 68 -1.78 15.30 -16.01
CA VAL A 68 -1.03 14.05 -15.99
C VAL A 68 -1.04 13.53 -14.55
N ARG A 69 -1.80 12.46 -14.28
CA ARG A 69 -1.88 11.85 -12.94
C ARG A 69 -0.96 10.64 -12.84
N GLU A 70 0.01 10.72 -11.94
CA GLU A 70 0.89 9.59 -11.63
C GLU A 70 0.18 8.61 -10.69
N CYS A 71 0.19 7.32 -11.01
CA CYS A 71 -0.38 6.26 -10.20
C CYS A 71 0.63 5.12 -10.00
N LYS A 72 0.75 4.64 -8.77
CA LYS A 72 1.63 3.54 -8.37
C LYS A 72 0.82 2.40 -7.78
N THR A 73 1.15 1.17 -8.16
CA THR A 73 0.70 -0.03 -7.46
C THR A 73 1.74 -0.39 -6.41
N ILE A 74 1.31 -0.45 -5.16
CA ILE A 74 2.17 -0.77 -4.02
C ILE A 74 1.79 -2.13 -3.49
N ARG A 75 2.76 -3.06 -3.48
CA ARG A 75 2.65 -4.34 -2.81
C ARG A 75 2.95 -4.15 -1.33
N GLN A 76 2.04 -4.61 -0.49
CA GLN A 76 2.16 -4.64 0.96
C GLN A 76 2.32 -6.07 1.41
N THR A 77 3.30 -6.31 2.26
CA THR A 77 3.55 -7.61 2.88
C THR A 77 3.60 -7.40 4.38
N ILE A 78 2.89 -8.22 5.15
CA ILE A 78 3.09 -8.36 6.59
C ILE A 78 3.45 -9.79 6.92
N ILE A 79 4.39 -9.95 7.85
CA ILE A 79 4.73 -11.21 8.49
C ILE A 79 4.17 -11.13 9.91
N LEU A 80 3.19 -11.98 10.20
CA LEU A 80 2.54 -12.09 11.50
C LEU A 80 3.45 -12.78 12.51
N LYS A 81 3.14 -12.65 13.80
CA LYS A 81 3.88 -13.30 14.90
C LYS A 81 4.00 -14.83 14.76
N ASP A 82 3.02 -15.44 14.11
CA ASP A 82 2.99 -16.89 13.84
C ASP A 82 3.74 -17.27 12.54
N ARG A 83 4.47 -16.32 11.97
CA ARG A 83 5.24 -16.43 10.72
C ARG A 83 4.39 -16.56 9.46
N ARG A 84 3.06 -16.42 9.54
CA ARG A 84 2.23 -16.33 8.34
C ARG A 84 2.49 -15.03 7.60
N GLU A 85 2.52 -15.11 6.29
CA GLU A 85 2.65 -13.96 5.40
C GLU A 85 1.28 -13.57 4.84
N VAL A 86 0.94 -12.29 4.90
CA VAL A 86 -0.25 -11.72 4.26
C VAL A 86 0.21 -10.67 3.26
N ILE A 87 -0.23 -10.82 2.02
CA ILE A 87 0.15 -9.95 0.90
C ILE A 87 -1.11 -9.35 0.27
N GLU A 88 -1.07 -8.04 0.08
CA GLU A 88 -2.09 -7.24 -0.60
C GLU A 88 -1.42 -6.25 -1.55
N SER A 89 -2.16 -5.76 -2.55
CA SER A 89 -1.69 -4.66 -3.39
C SER A 89 -2.74 -3.58 -3.47
N VAL A 90 -2.30 -2.33 -3.39
CA VAL A 90 -3.15 -1.13 -3.49
C VAL A 90 -2.65 -0.24 -4.60
N VAL A 91 -3.55 0.51 -5.22
CA VAL A 91 -3.20 1.56 -6.18
C VAL A 91 -3.32 2.90 -5.46
N LEU A 92 -2.28 3.73 -5.57
CA LEU A 92 -2.27 5.11 -5.13
C LEU A 92 -2.04 6.01 -6.32
N CYS A 93 -2.76 7.12 -6.40
CA CYS A 93 -2.59 8.10 -7.45
C CYS A 93 -2.30 9.47 -6.86
N LYS A 94 -1.17 10.07 -7.27
CA LYS A 94 -0.73 11.38 -6.84
C LYS A 94 -1.79 12.43 -7.18
N GLY A 95 -2.19 13.21 -6.19
CA GLY A 95 -3.10 14.34 -6.33
C GLY A 95 -2.51 15.59 -5.68
N PRO A 96 -3.29 16.69 -5.59
CA PRO A 96 -2.83 17.96 -5.01
C PRO A 96 -2.34 17.83 -3.55
N ASN A 97 -2.89 16.87 -2.81
CA ASN A 97 -2.60 16.62 -1.40
C ASN A 97 -1.63 15.43 -1.18
N GLY A 98 -0.91 14.99 -2.22
CA GLY A 98 -0.01 13.82 -2.16
C GLY A 98 -0.65 12.54 -2.69
N TRP A 99 -0.15 11.38 -2.24
CA TRP A 99 -0.63 10.07 -2.67
C TRP A 99 -1.94 9.65 -1.98
N GLY A 100 -2.93 9.21 -2.76
CA GLY A 100 -4.21 8.70 -2.25
C GLY A 100 -5.00 7.88 -3.26
#